data_AF-A0AA39NIW5-F1
#
_entry.id   AF-A0AA39NIW5-F1
#
_cell.length_a   1.000
_cell.length_b   1.000
_cell.length_c   1.000
_cell.angle_alpha   90.00
_cell.angle_beta   90.00
_cell.angle_gamma   90.00
#
_symmetry.space_group_name_H-M   'P 1'
#
loop_
_entity.id
_entity.type
_entity.pdbx_description
1 polymer ?
#
loop_
_entity_poly.entity_id
_entity_poly.type
_entity_poly.pdbx_seq_one_letter_code
_entity_poly.pdbx_strand_id
1 'polypeptide(L)'
;IIAKIFDPLYFIDPYEGTDPFPLLDLSVSRQAKAYRWLASFQGTHVPRCHGLFISPLPSQGNHTVYVLLLEQVAGQDMCYLVSAPTSPSLCLAHCTAIVDAAINVFYDILMCSVKQRDIAPCNLIIRPPKHGGIPLCDKENCPV
;
A
#
# COMPACT_ATOMS: atom_id res chain seq x y z
N ILE A 1 -5.27 -12.64 -0.63
CA ILE A 1 -6.05 -11.42 -0.99
C ILE A 1 -6.21 -10.60 0.29
N ILE A 2 -6.12 -9.28 0.22
CA ILE A 2 -6.37 -8.34 1.32
C ILE A 2 -7.62 -7.53 1.02
N ALA A 3 -8.44 -7.29 2.03
CA ALA A 3 -9.62 -6.43 1.93
C ALA A 3 -9.33 -5.07 2.56
N LYS A 4 -9.44 -3.98 1.78
CA LYS A 4 -9.49 -2.62 2.30
C LYS A 4 -10.96 -2.21 2.44
N ILE A 5 -11.38 -1.96 3.67
CA ILE A 5 -12.76 -1.61 4.01
C ILE A 5 -12.88 -0.08 4.09
N PHE A 6 -13.94 0.47 3.49
CA PHE A 6 -14.33 1.86 3.64
C PHE A 6 -15.71 1.90 4.27
N ASP A 7 -15.72 2.25 5.55
CA ASP A 7 -16.92 2.30 6.38
C ASP A 7 -17.25 3.78 6.66
N PRO A 8 -18.48 4.25 6.35
CA PRO A 8 -18.89 5.64 6.57
C PRO A 8 -18.73 6.10 8.01
N LEU A 9 -18.77 5.19 9.00
CA LEU A 9 -18.61 5.52 10.41
C LEU A 9 -17.23 6.11 10.74
N TYR A 10 -16.20 5.77 9.96
CA TYR A 10 -14.85 6.34 10.11
C TYR A 10 -14.68 7.71 9.43
N PHE A 11 -15.70 8.18 8.72
CA PHE A 11 -15.73 9.51 8.07
C PHE A 11 -16.60 10.51 8.84
N ILE A 12 -17.21 10.11 9.95
CA ILE A 12 -18.00 11.00 10.80
C ILE A 12 -17.04 11.89 11.59
N ASP A 13 -17.08 13.19 11.31
CA ASP A 13 -16.51 14.19 12.20
C ASP A 13 -17.49 14.41 13.37
N PRO A 14 -17.13 14.09 14.62
CA PRO A 14 -18.02 14.25 15.77
C PRO A 14 -18.34 15.72 16.08
N TYR A 15 -17.62 16.68 15.50
CA TYR A 15 -17.78 18.11 15.76
C TYR A 15 -18.39 18.88 14.59
N GLU A 16 -18.26 18.43 13.35
CA GLU A 16 -18.68 19.20 12.17
C GLU A 16 -20.01 18.78 11.53
N GLY A 17 -20.66 17.70 12.00
CA GLY A 17 -22.00 17.31 11.52
C GLY A 17 -22.08 17.07 10.00
N THR A 18 -20.94 16.86 9.35
CA THR A 18 -20.84 16.66 7.90
C THR A 18 -21.31 15.25 7.57
N ASP A 19 -22.19 15.15 6.57
CA ASP A 19 -22.61 13.85 6.03
C ASP A 19 -21.37 13.06 5.54
N PRO A 20 -21.09 11.86 6.09
CA PRO A 20 -19.92 11.08 5.70
C PRO A 20 -20.02 10.47 4.30
N PHE A 21 -21.23 10.33 3.73
CA PHE A 21 -21.44 9.59 2.48
C PHE A 21 -20.76 10.24 1.25
N PRO A 22 -20.87 11.57 1.01
CA PRO A 22 -20.19 12.20 -0.13
C PRO A 22 -18.67 12.08 -0.08
N LEU A 23 -18.07 12.17 1.11
CA LEU A 23 -16.63 12.05 1.28
C LEU A 23 -16.16 10.60 1.07
N LEU A 24 -16.92 9.64 1.60
CA LEU A 24 -16.72 8.21 1.36
C LEU A 24 -16.77 7.89 -0.14
N ASP A 25 -17.84 8.28 -0.82
CA ASP A 25 -18.03 8.02 -2.26
C ASP A 25 -16.91 8.65 -3.09
N LEU A 26 -16.49 9.87 -2.74
CA LEU A 26 -15.36 10.53 -3.39
C LEU A 26 -14.04 9.78 -3.16
N SER A 27 -13.78 9.32 -1.94
CA SER A 27 -12.59 8.57 -1.57
C SER A 27 -12.51 7.23 -2.32
N VAL A 28 -13.59 6.45 -2.28
CA VAL A 28 -13.73 5.17 -2.96
C VAL A 28 -13.60 5.33 -4.48
N SER A 29 -14.28 6.32 -5.06
CA SER A 29 -14.22 6.61 -6.50
C SER A 29 -12.82 7.00 -6.95
N ARG A 30 -12.12 7.83 -6.18
CA ARG A 30 -10.73 8.22 -6.46
C ARG A 30 -9.80 7.02 -6.39
N GLN A 31 -9.94 6.16 -5.38
CA GLN A 31 -9.07 4.99 -5.24
C GLN A 31 -9.32 3.96 -6.36
N ALA A 32 -10.58 3.68 -6.70
CA ALA A 32 -10.92 2.80 -7.82
C ALA A 32 -10.38 3.35 -9.16
N LYS A 33 -10.50 4.66 -9.39
CA LYS A 33 -9.97 5.32 -10.58
C LYS A 33 -8.44 5.29 -10.64
N ALA A 34 -7.75 5.48 -9.52
CA ALA A 34 -6.30 5.36 -9.44
C ALA A 34 -5.81 3.97 -9.87
N TYR A 35 -6.46 2.90 -9.40
CA TYR A 35 -6.10 1.53 -9.84
C TYR A 35 -6.33 1.29 -11.32
N ARG A 36 -7.34 1.93 -11.93
CA ARG A 36 -7.54 1.87 -13.40
C ARG A 36 -6.41 2.58 -14.15
N TRP A 37 -5.94 3.73 -13.67
CA TRP A 37 -4.83 4.46 -14.28
C TRP A 37 -3.48 3.74 -14.10
N LEU A 38 -3.34 2.98 -13.01
CA LEU A 38 -2.13 2.20 -12.72
C LEU A 38 -2.17 0.76 -13.29
N ALA A 39 -3.02 0.49 -14.29
CA ALA A 39 -3.22 -0.88 -14.80
C ALA A 39 -1.91 -1.58 -15.20
N SER A 40 -0.96 -0.87 -15.82
CA SER A 40 0.36 -1.42 -16.20
C SER A 40 1.29 -1.70 -15.03
N PHE A 41 1.04 -1.09 -13.86
CA PHE A 41 1.86 -1.18 -12.67
C PHE A 41 1.33 -2.19 -11.64
N GLN A 42 0.15 -2.76 -11.89
CA GLN A 42 -0.46 -3.76 -11.01
C GLN A 42 0.31 -5.08 -11.02
N GLY A 43 0.60 -5.61 -9.82
CA GLY A 43 1.41 -6.82 -9.62
C GLY A 43 2.92 -6.58 -9.69
N THR A 44 3.35 -5.35 -10.00
CA THR A 44 4.77 -4.96 -10.03
C THR A 44 5.03 -3.87 -9.00
N HIS A 45 4.55 -2.65 -9.20
CA HIS A 45 4.82 -1.51 -8.32
C HIS A 45 3.68 -1.26 -7.33
N VAL A 46 2.46 -1.63 -7.72
CA VAL A 46 1.28 -1.60 -6.83
C VAL A 46 0.61 -2.97 -6.80
N PRO A 47 -0.10 -3.33 -5.72
CA PRO A 47 -0.87 -4.57 -5.66
C PRO A 47 -1.89 -4.66 -6.81
N ARG A 48 -2.20 -5.86 -7.30
CA ARG A 48 -3.34 -6.02 -8.21
C ARG A 48 -4.65 -5.67 -7.51
N CYS A 49 -5.54 -4.97 -8.20
CA CYS A 49 -6.89 -4.69 -7.75
C CYS A 49 -7.83 -5.73 -8.37
N HIS A 50 -8.46 -6.53 -7.53
CA HIS A 50 -9.42 -7.56 -7.94
C HIS A 50 -10.83 -7.02 -8.12
N GLY A 51 -11.14 -5.87 -7.53
CA GLY A 51 -12.42 -5.20 -7.70
C GLY A 51 -12.85 -4.41 -6.48
N LEU A 52 -13.86 -3.56 -6.70
CA LEU A 52 -14.58 -2.85 -5.67
C LEU A 52 -15.95 -3.51 -5.51
N PHE A 53 -16.29 -3.85 -4.28
CA PHE A 53 -17.52 -4.54 -3.91
C PHE A 53 -18.26 -3.75 -2.84
N ILE A 54 -19.53 -4.10 -2.67
CA ILE A 54 -20.37 -3.61 -1.60
C ILE A 54 -20.73 -4.83 -0.76
N SER A 55 -20.55 -4.74 0.56
CA SER A 55 -20.78 -5.87 1.46
C SER A 55 -21.41 -5.41 2.77
N PRO A 56 -22.39 -6.14 3.33
CA PRO A 56 -22.87 -5.90 4.68
C PRO A 56 -21.81 -6.35 5.70
N LEU A 57 -21.70 -5.64 6.83
CA LEU A 57 -20.89 -6.07 7.99
C LEU A 57 -21.78 -6.74 9.05
N PRO A 58 -21.83 -8.08 9.12
CA PRO A 58 -22.82 -8.77 9.94
C PRO A 58 -22.65 -8.55 11.44
N SER A 59 -21.40 -8.42 11.89
CA SER A 59 -21.06 -8.13 13.28
C SER A 59 -21.40 -6.72 13.73
N GLN A 60 -21.81 -5.82 12.82
CA GLN A 60 -22.10 -4.41 13.10
C GLN A 60 -23.48 -4.01 12.57
N GLY A 61 -24.48 -4.86 12.80
CA GLY A 61 -25.87 -4.55 12.46
C GLY A 61 -26.19 -4.60 10.97
N ASN A 62 -25.37 -5.31 10.17
CA ASN A 62 -25.53 -5.44 8.71
C ASN A 62 -25.49 -4.12 7.94
N HIS A 63 -24.89 -3.06 8.49
CA HIS A 63 -24.69 -1.86 7.70
C HIS A 63 -23.70 -2.14 6.55
N THR A 64 -23.87 -1.40 5.46
CA THR A 64 -23.17 -1.66 4.20
C THR A 64 -21.88 -0.86 4.12
N VAL A 65 -20.81 -1.50 3.67
CA VAL A 65 -19.51 -0.87 3.44
C VAL A 65 -19.01 -1.14 2.03
N TYR A 66 -18.09 -0.29 1.56
CA TYR A 66 -17.33 -0.58 0.35
C TYR A 66 -16.11 -1.43 0.70
N VAL A 67 -15.81 -2.42 -0.14
CA VAL A 67 -14.67 -3.32 0.03
C VAL A 67 -13.86 -3.35 -1.24
N LEU A 68 -12.62 -2.89 -1.18
CA LEU A 68 -11.65 -3.01 -2.28
C LEU A 68 -10.76 -4.22 -2.03
N LEU A 69 -10.84 -5.22 -2.92
CA LEU A 69 -10.03 -6.43 -2.83
C LEU A 69 -8.71 -6.22 -3.58
N LEU A 70 -7.61 -6.42 -2.87
CA LEU A 70 -6.25 -6.23 -3.36
C LEU A 70 -5.45 -7.54 -3.27
N GLU A 71 -4.43 -7.65 -4.11
CA GLU A 71 -3.41 -8.67 -4.00
C GLU A 71 -2.77 -8.63 -2.61
N GLN A 72 -2.57 -9.81 -2.02
CA GLN A 72 -1.70 -9.95 -0.86
C GLN A 72 -0.28 -10.07 -1.37
N VAL A 73 0.52 -9.02 -1.18
CA VAL A 73 1.90 -8.99 -1.62
C VAL A 73 2.77 -9.72 -0.59
N ALA A 74 3.54 -10.70 -1.03
CA ALA A 74 4.53 -11.36 -0.18
C ALA A 74 5.73 -10.44 0.09
N GLY A 75 6.22 -10.44 1.31
CA GLY A 75 7.33 -9.59 1.75
C GLY A 75 7.11 -9.04 3.16
N GLN A 76 7.95 -8.08 3.53
CA GLN A 76 7.79 -7.33 4.77
C GLN A 76 7.68 -5.83 4.46
N ASP A 77 6.85 -5.12 5.22
CA ASP A 77 6.73 -3.68 5.10
C ASP A 77 7.98 -2.97 5.65
N MET A 78 8.32 -1.81 5.14
CA MET A 78 9.58 -1.15 5.45
C MET A 78 9.72 -0.73 6.94
N CYS A 79 8.68 -0.82 7.78
CA CYS A 79 8.81 -0.54 9.22
C CYS A 79 9.77 -1.51 9.93
N TYR A 80 9.95 -2.76 9.46
CA TYR A 80 10.87 -3.69 10.11
C TYR A 80 12.33 -3.18 10.11
N LEU A 81 12.68 -2.32 9.15
CA LEU A 81 14.00 -1.69 9.04
C LEU A 81 14.15 -0.47 9.95
N VAL A 82 13.04 0.17 10.32
CA VAL A 82 13.02 1.47 11.02
C VAL A 82 12.83 1.31 12.53
N SER A 83 12.22 0.21 12.99
CA SER A 83 11.50 0.22 14.28
C SER A 83 12.12 -0.50 15.48
N ALA A 84 13.42 -0.83 15.53
CA ALA A 84 14.01 -1.38 16.76
C ALA A 84 15.52 -1.16 16.89
N PRO A 85 16.09 -1.11 18.12
CA PRO A 85 17.54 -1.22 18.33
C PRO A 85 18.11 -2.58 17.88
N THR A 86 17.25 -3.58 17.70
CA THR A 86 17.56 -4.89 17.09
C THR A 86 17.24 -4.93 15.60
N SER A 87 16.90 -3.79 14.97
CA SER A 87 16.66 -3.79 13.54
C SER A 87 17.96 -4.14 12.83
N PRO A 88 17.88 -4.96 11.77
CA PRO A 88 19.06 -5.32 11.05
C PRO A 88 19.73 -4.07 10.47
N SER A 89 21.02 -3.89 10.74
CA SER A 89 21.80 -2.82 10.14
C SER A 89 22.03 -3.14 8.66
N LEU A 90 21.25 -2.51 7.77
CA LEU A 90 21.50 -2.58 6.35
C LEU A 90 22.81 -1.86 6.00
N CYS A 91 23.55 -2.40 5.03
CA CYS A 91 24.69 -1.68 4.50
C CYS A 91 24.21 -0.48 3.65
N LEU A 92 25.08 0.53 3.50
CA LEU A 92 24.75 1.75 2.74
C LEU A 92 24.22 1.45 1.33
N ALA A 93 24.79 0.45 0.64
CA ALA A 93 24.35 0.06 -0.70
C ALA A 93 22.88 -0.40 -0.72
N HIS A 94 22.46 -1.22 0.25
CA HIS A 94 21.07 -1.68 0.35
C HIS A 94 20.12 -0.56 0.76
N CYS A 95 20.52 0.28 1.72
CA CYS A 95 19.73 1.46 2.09
C CYS A 95 19.48 2.35 0.87
N THR A 96 20.53 2.67 0.11
CA THR A 96 20.43 3.50 -1.10
C THR A 96 19.53 2.82 -2.14
N ALA A 97 19.74 1.53 -2.42
CA ALA A 97 18.92 0.80 -3.39
C ALA A 97 17.42 0.77 -3.02
N ILE A 98 17.08 0.60 -1.74
CA ILE A 98 15.69 0.62 -1.26
C ILE A 98 15.08 2.01 -1.42
N VAL A 99 15.81 3.06 -1.04
CA VAL A 99 15.35 4.46 -1.17
C VAL A 99 15.16 4.82 -2.65
N ASP A 100 16.12 4.49 -3.50
CA ASP A 100 16.03 4.73 -4.95
C ASP A 100 14.84 3.99 -5.55
N ALA A 101 14.62 2.72 -5.17
CA ALA A 101 13.46 1.96 -5.62
C ALA A 101 12.13 2.58 -5.16
N ALA A 102 12.03 3.04 -3.91
CA ALA A 102 10.83 3.70 -3.39
C ALA A 102 10.53 5.02 -4.10
N ILE A 103 11.57 5.81 -4.40
CA ILE A 103 11.47 7.07 -5.16
C ILE A 103 11.03 6.79 -6.60
N ASN A 104 11.61 5.78 -7.26
CA ASN A 104 11.23 5.40 -8.61
C ASN A 104 9.76 4.96 -8.68
N VAL A 105 9.31 4.12 -7.73
CA VAL A 105 7.89 3.75 -7.61
C VAL A 105 6.99 4.99 -7.46
N PHE A 106 7.39 5.97 -6.65
CA PHE A 106 6.62 7.21 -6.50
C PHE A 106 6.49 7.98 -7.82
N TYR A 107 7.59 8.16 -8.54
CA TYR A 107 7.59 8.87 -9.82
C TYR A 107 6.81 8.12 -10.89
N ASP A 108 6.95 6.81 -10.97
CA ASP A 108 6.17 5.97 -11.89
C ASP A 108 4.66 6.13 -11.68
N ILE A 109 4.22 6.12 -10.42
CA ILE A 109 2.81 6.36 -10.06
C ILE A 109 2.38 7.78 -10.44
N LEU A 110 3.23 8.78 -10.19
CA LEU A 110 2.97 10.18 -10.52
C LEU A 110 2.84 10.39 -12.04
N MET A 111 3.67 9.74 -12.84
CA MET A 111 3.62 9.80 -14.31
C MET A 111 2.34 9.20 -14.89
N CYS A 112 1.63 8.34 -14.14
CA CYS A 112 0.27 7.90 -14.45
C CYS A 112 -0.82 8.89 -14.01
N SER A 113 -0.46 10.13 -13.67
CA SER A 113 -1.38 11.15 -13.12
C SER A 113 -2.02 10.76 -11.79
N VAL A 114 -1.45 9.80 -11.06
CA VAL A 114 -1.91 9.42 -9.73
C VAL A 114 -1.00 10.06 -8.69
N LYS A 115 -1.56 10.91 -7.83
CA LYS A 115 -0.81 11.46 -6.70
C LYS A 115 -0.92 10.51 -5.50
N GLN A 116 0.09 9.69 -5.26
CA GLN A 116 0.20 8.94 -4.01
C GLN A 116 0.51 9.91 -2.86
N ARG A 117 -0.35 9.93 -1.85
CA ARG A 117 -0.24 10.85 -0.70
C ARG A 117 0.20 10.17 0.59
N ASP A 118 0.26 8.84 0.58
CA ASP A 118 0.47 8.02 1.76
C ASP A 118 1.71 7.12 1.60
N ILE A 119 2.82 7.70 1.10
CA ILE A 119 4.11 7.01 1.10
C ILE A 119 4.67 7.06 2.52
N ALA A 120 4.50 5.94 3.21
CA ALA A 120 5.03 5.70 4.55
C ALA A 120 5.69 4.32 4.58
N PRO A 121 6.63 4.05 5.52
CA PRO A 121 7.31 2.77 5.61
C PRO A 121 6.35 1.56 5.67
N CYS A 122 5.22 1.68 6.38
CA CYS A 122 4.20 0.63 6.49
C CYS A 122 3.44 0.34 5.18
N ASN A 123 3.50 1.25 4.21
CA ASN A 123 2.84 1.13 2.90
C ASN A 123 3.79 0.71 1.77
N LEU A 124 5.07 0.46 2.08
CA LEU A 124 6.08 -0.01 1.14
C LEU A 124 6.48 -1.42 1.51
N ILE A 125 6.26 -2.38 0.60
CA ILE A 125 6.58 -3.79 0.83
C ILE A 125 7.86 -4.16 0.08
N ILE A 126 8.87 -4.59 0.83
CA ILE A 126 10.08 -5.19 0.28
C ILE A 126 9.77 -6.65 -0.01
N ARG A 127 9.78 -7.00 -1.30
CA ARG A 127 9.57 -8.38 -1.74
C ARG A 127 10.81 -9.22 -1.46
N PRO A 128 10.66 -10.52 -1.18
CA PRO A 128 11.80 -11.42 -1.07
C PRO A 128 12.57 -11.45 -2.41
N PRO A 129 13.89 -11.65 -2.37
CA PRO A 129 14.70 -11.76 -3.58
C PRO A 129 14.21 -12.90 -4.46
N LYS A 130 14.14 -12.65 -5.77
CA LYS A 130 13.86 -13.71 -6.75
C LYS A 130 15.05 -14.68 -6.74
N HIS A 131 14.77 -15.97 -6.67
CA HIS A 131 15.82 -17.00 -6.71
C HIS A 131 16.68 -16.82 -7.96
N GLY A 132 18.01 -16.71 -7.79
CA GLY A 132 18.98 -16.52 -8.87
C GLY A 132 19.32 -15.07 -9.22
N GLY A 133 18.91 -14.08 -8.42
CA GLY A 133 19.39 -12.71 -8.55
C GLY A 133 20.87 -12.55 -8.17
N ILE A 134 21.57 -11.61 -8.82
CA ILE A 134 22.92 -11.21 -8.42
C ILE A 134 22.84 -10.54 -7.04
N PRO A 135 23.68 -10.91 -6.06
CA PRO A 135 23.72 -10.25 -4.76
C PRO A 135 24.03 -8.76 -4.93
N LEU A 136 23.23 -7.91 -4.28
CA LEU A 136 23.48 -6.46 -4.23
C LEU A 136 24.71 -6.12 -3.37
N CYS A 137 25.09 -7.00 -2.43
CA CYS A 137 26.36 -6.92 -1.73
C CYS A 137 26.82 -8.29 -1.24
N ASP A 138 28.13 -8.42 -1.00
CA ASP A 138 28.78 -9.65 -0.52
C ASP A 138 28.87 -9.76 1.02
N LYS A 139 28.19 -8.88 1.77
CA LYS A 139 28.25 -8.92 3.24
C LYS A 139 27.36 -10.05 3.78
N GLU A 140 27.97 -11.04 4.43
CA GLU A 140 27.30 -12.22 5.01
C GLU A 140 26.18 -11.91 6.01
N ASN A 141 26.18 -10.72 6.62
CA ASN A 141 25.17 -10.29 7.61
C ASN A 141 24.19 -9.23 7.08
N CYS A 142 24.10 -9.03 5.76
CA CYS A 142 23.07 -8.14 5.20
C CYS A 142 21.76 -8.94 4.98
N PRO A 143 20.63 -8.55 5.58
CA PRO A 143 19.41 -9.37 5.63
C PRO A 143 18.45 -9.21 4.45
N VAL A 144 18.89 -8.51 3.40
CA VAL A 144 18.11 -8.22 2.19
C VAL A 144 18.87 -8.73 0.98
#